data_AF-A0A7K5PF14-F1
#
_entry.id   AF-A0A7K5PF14-F1
#
_cell.length_a   1.000
_cell.length_b   1.000
_cell.length_c   1.000
_cell.angle_alpha   90.00
_cell.angle_beta   90.00
_cell.angle_gamma   90.00
#
_symmetry.space_group_name_H-M   'P 1'
#
loop_
_entity.id
_entity.type
_entity.pdbx_description
1 polymer ?
#
loop_
_entity_poly.entity_id
_entity_poly.type
_entity_poly.pdbx_seq_one_letter_code
_entity_poly.pdbx_strand_id
1 'polypeptide(L)'
;ESRATSALDKEINIQWYIPSVEKLSNHTETKVLLLYAYNINPLKTSNITIFSSTSAFSGHLWIPLARIISLREKLSELKEQIEILMQGSKSFSTSVPTSFLEQSETLRVSPSNKPKMSDAKMHLDEKTEEIAKRCLFEVKALLSVGPALPSPLTEIPFDVTLQSITNLEDMFDLANGCIITEGSLFDWIISLLH
;
A
#
# COMPACT_ATOMS: atom_id res chain seq x y z
N GLU A 1 -18.63 -3.41 -13.02
CA GLU A 1 -19.58 -2.49 -12.34
C GLU A 1 -19.28 -2.54 -10.85
N SER A 2 -18.41 -1.67 -10.33
CA SER A 2 -18.08 -1.64 -8.91
C SER A 2 -19.20 -0.92 -8.16
N ARG A 3 -20.05 -1.69 -7.47
CA ARG A 3 -20.99 -1.13 -6.49
C ARG A 3 -20.18 -0.49 -5.36
N ALA A 4 -20.62 0.68 -4.89
CA ALA A 4 -20.16 1.24 -3.63
C ALA A 4 -20.51 0.26 -2.50
N THR A 5 -19.54 -0.56 -2.11
CA THR A 5 -19.63 -1.43 -0.94
C THR A 5 -19.53 -0.56 0.30
N SER A 6 -20.42 -0.77 1.27
CA SER A 6 -20.38 -0.08 2.55
C SER A 6 -19.07 -0.38 3.28
N ALA A 7 -18.19 0.61 3.40
CA ALA A 7 -17.00 0.50 4.23
C ALA A 7 -17.35 0.83 5.69
N LEU A 8 -17.27 -0.19 6.55
CA LEU A 8 -17.40 -0.02 8.00
C LEU A 8 -16.18 0.70 8.59
N ASP A 9 -15.05 0.66 7.88
CA ASP A 9 -13.76 1.21 8.27
C ASP A 9 -13.40 2.39 7.35
N LYS A 10 -12.35 3.15 7.73
CA LYS A 10 -11.83 4.19 6.83
C LYS A 10 -11.12 3.55 5.63
N GLU A 11 -11.29 4.12 4.44
CA GLU A 11 -10.67 3.67 3.21
C GLU A 11 -10.42 4.84 2.25
N ILE A 12 -9.38 4.71 1.44
CA ILE A 12 -9.12 5.55 0.29
C ILE A 12 -9.23 4.72 -0.98
N ASN A 13 -10.03 5.20 -1.93
CA ASN A 13 -10.17 4.65 -3.27
C ASN A 13 -9.34 5.48 -4.24
N ILE A 14 -8.53 4.80 -5.05
CA ILE A 14 -7.61 5.41 -5.99
C ILE A 14 -7.87 4.84 -7.37
N GLN A 15 -8.01 5.72 -8.36
CA GLN A 15 -8.25 5.40 -9.75
C GLN A 15 -7.35 6.22 -10.67
N TRP A 16 -7.10 5.69 -11.85
CA TRP A 16 -6.26 6.35 -12.86
C TRP A 16 -7.04 6.60 -14.14
N TYR A 17 -6.80 7.75 -14.75
CA TYR A 17 -7.31 8.10 -16.06
C TYR A 17 -6.16 8.49 -16.99
N ILE A 18 -6.08 7.82 -18.13
CA ILE A 18 -5.10 8.07 -19.19
C ILE A 18 -5.80 8.89 -20.28
N PRO A 19 -5.49 10.20 -20.45
CA PRO A 19 -6.12 11.02 -21.47
C PRO A 19 -5.76 10.54 -22.88
N SER A 20 -6.72 10.60 -23.81
CA SER A 20 -6.46 10.30 -25.22
C SER A 20 -5.40 11.22 -25.82
N VAL A 21 -4.46 10.61 -26.55
CA VAL A 21 -3.25 11.25 -27.12
C VAL A 21 -3.57 12.38 -28.12
N GLU A 22 -4.80 12.45 -28.63
CA GLU A 22 -5.25 13.43 -29.63
C GLU A 22 -5.31 14.89 -29.11
N LYS A 23 -5.25 15.11 -27.79
CA LYS A 23 -5.30 16.45 -27.16
C LYS A 23 -3.96 16.93 -26.58
N LEU A 24 -2.83 16.26 -26.83
CA LEU A 24 -1.52 16.76 -26.41
C LEU A 24 -1.03 17.91 -27.32
N SER A 25 -1.77 19.02 -27.34
CA SER A 25 -1.21 20.29 -27.79
C SER A 25 -0.37 20.89 -26.66
N ASN A 26 0.95 20.96 -26.86
CA ASN A 26 1.91 21.83 -26.15
C ASN A 26 2.65 21.31 -24.90
N HIS A 27 2.53 20.03 -24.52
CA HIS A 27 3.33 19.47 -23.41
C HIS A 27 4.22 18.31 -23.89
N THR A 28 5.53 18.41 -23.60
CA THR A 28 6.58 17.45 -24.04
C THR A 28 6.53 16.10 -23.29
N GLU A 29 5.73 15.98 -22.22
CA GLU A 29 5.67 14.79 -21.37
C GLU A 29 4.23 14.31 -21.16
N THR A 30 3.98 13.02 -21.41
CA THR A 30 2.69 12.36 -21.17
C THR A 30 2.36 12.36 -19.69
N LYS A 31 1.22 12.94 -19.32
CA LYS A 31 0.70 12.94 -17.94
C LYS A 31 -0.57 12.11 -17.86
N VAL A 32 -0.74 11.43 -16.73
CA VAL A 32 -1.96 10.71 -16.37
C VAL A 32 -2.58 11.35 -15.13
N LEU A 33 -3.89 11.19 -14.99
CA LEU A 33 -4.66 11.76 -13.90
C LEU A 33 -4.87 10.71 -12.82
N LEU A 34 -4.35 10.96 -11.63
CA LEU A 34 -4.71 10.27 -10.40
C LEU A 34 -6.02 10.87 -9.88
N LEU A 35 -7.01 10.03 -9.61
CA LEU A 35 -8.26 10.39 -8.96
C LEU A 35 -8.31 9.66 -7.61
N TYR A 36 -8.66 10.35 -6.54
CA TYR A 36 -8.76 9.72 -5.23
C TYR A 36 -9.94 10.24 -4.42
N ALA A 37 -10.48 9.39 -3.56
CA ALA A 37 -11.50 9.74 -2.60
C ALA A 37 -11.37 8.91 -1.32
N TYR A 38 -11.55 9.52 -0.15
CA TYR A 38 -11.50 8.82 1.14
C TYR A 38 -12.60 9.31 2.08
N ASN A 39 -13.05 8.44 2.98
CA ASN A 39 -13.97 8.79 4.05
C ASN A 39 -13.22 9.31 5.29
N ILE A 40 -13.77 10.35 5.92
CA ILE A 40 -13.21 10.93 7.15
C ILE A 40 -13.75 10.19 8.38
N ASN A 41 -14.97 9.65 8.28
CA ASN A 41 -15.63 8.86 9.32
C ASN A 41 -16.16 7.53 8.75
N PRO A 42 -16.12 6.43 9.54
CA PRO A 42 -16.74 5.17 9.17
C PRO A 42 -18.27 5.33 8.98
N LEU A 43 -18.78 4.94 7.82
CA LEU A 43 -20.19 5.18 7.45
C LEU A 43 -21.08 4.00 7.89
N LYS A 44 -21.91 4.22 8.91
CA LYS A 44 -22.94 3.26 9.32
C LYS A 44 -24.21 3.46 8.47
N THR A 45 -24.66 2.41 7.79
CA THR A 45 -25.81 2.39 6.87
C THR A 45 -27.16 2.72 7.51
N SER A 46 -27.24 2.81 8.84
CA SER A 46 -28.43 3.29 9.55
C SER A 46 -28.69 4.80 9.41
N ASN A 47 -27.74 5.57 8.84
CA ASN A 47 -27.82 7.02 8.66
C ASN A 47 -27.59 7.46 7.20
N ILE A 48 -28.23 6.82 6.21
CA ILE A 48 -28.19 7.27 4.80
C ILE A 48 -28.73 8.71 4.64
N THR A 49 -29.47 9.22 5.62
CA THR A 49 -30.00 10.59 5.68
C THR A 49 -28.95 11.65 6.04
N ILE A 50 -27.71 11.28 6.41
CA ILE A 50 -26.65 12.22 6.81
C ILE A 50 -25.37 11.97 6.00
N PHE A 51 -25.47 11.99 4.67
CA PHE A 51 -24.30 12.35 3.86
C PHE A 51 -24.11 13.86 3.97
N SER A 52 -23.45 14.31 5.04
CA SER A 52 -22.93 15.68 5.07
C SER A 52 -21.72 15.75 4.15
N SER A 53 -21.55 16.85 3.42
CA SER A 53 -20.36 17.13 2.59
C SER A 53 -19.03 17.13 3.37
N THR A 54 -19.08 16.90 4.68
CA THR A 54 -17.96 16.76 5.62
C THR A 54 -17.55 15.31 5.90
N SER A 55 -18.21 14.31 5.32
CA SER A 55 -17.96 12.89 5.62
C SER A 55 -16.94 12.21 4.69
N ALA A 56 -16.64 12.80 3.54
CA ALA A 56 -15.70 12.28 2.56
C ALA A 56 -14.93 13.42 1.87
N PHE A 57 -13.70 13.13 1.46
CA PHE A 57 -12.84 14.01 0.67
C PHE A 57 -12.58 13.37 -0.69
N SER A 58 -12.38 14.19 -1.71
CA SER A 58 -11.96 13.73 -3.03
C SER A 58 -11.07 14.76 -3.71
N GLY A 59 -10.13 14.29 -4.52
CA GLY A 59 -9.19 15.15 -5.23
C GLY A 59 -8.59 14.47 -6.45
N HIS A 60 -7.67 15.18 -7.11
CA HIS A 60 -6.99 14.67 -8.29
C HIS A 60 -5.58 15.26 -8.43
N LEU A 61 -4.68 14.52 -9.09
CA LEU A 61 -3.30 14.94 -9.36
C LEU A 61 -2.85 14.57 -10.78
N TRP A 62 -2.14 15.47 -11.44
CA TRP A 62 -1.50 15.20 -12.72
C TRP A 62 -0.08 14.70 -12.50
N ILE A 63 0.19 13.46 -12.88
CA ILE A 63 1.48 12.81 -12.63
C ILE A 63 2.10 12.41 -13.98
N PRO A 64 3.38 12.71 -14.21
CA PRO A 64 4.08 12.23 -15.40
C PRO A 64 4.14 10.71 -15.48
N LEU A 65 3.79 10.14 -16.63
CA LEU A 65 3.73 8.69 -16.83
C LEU A 65 5.09 8.02 -16.59
N ALA A 66 6.18 8.64 -17.06
CA ALA A 66 7.54 8.11 -16.89
C ALA A 66 7.93 7.96 -15.41
N ARG A 67 7.46 8.88 -14.55
CA ARG A 67 7.73 8.84 -13.11
C ARG A 67 6.97 7.71 -12.43
N ILE A 68 5.75 7.41 -12.86
CA ILE A 68 4.95 6.28 -12.35
C ILE A 68 5.62 4.96 -12.72
N ILE A 69 6.01 4.78 -13.99
CA ILE A 69 6.67 3.57 -14.46
C ILE A 69 7.95 3.31 -13.65
N SER A 70 8.81 4.33 -13.53
CA SER A 70 10.05 4.22 -12.76
C SER A 70 9.80 3.94 -11.27
N LEU A 71 8.76 4.53 -10.68
CA LEU A 71 8.41 4.25 -9.28
C LEU A 71 7.95 2.80 -9.09
N ARG A 72 7.11 2.28 -9.99
CA ARG A 72 6.65 0.89 -9.92
C ARG A 72 7.83 -0.08 -9.97
N GLU A 73 8.77 0.10 -10.89
CA GLU A 73 9.98 -0.72 -10.97
C GLU A 73 10.76 -0.71 -9.65
N LYS A 74 10.94 0.46 -9.04
CA LYS A 74 11.61 0.60 -7.73
C LYS A 74 10.84 -0.09 -6.60
N LEU A 75 9.50 -0.03 -6.60
CA LEU A 75 8.66 -0.70 -5.62
C LEU A 75 8.67 -2.23 -5.79
N SER A 76 8.67 -2.73 -7.02
CA SER A 76 8.79 -4.16 -7.30
C SER A 76 10.14 -4.71 -6.83
N GLU A 77 11.24 -3.99 -7.08
CA GLU A 77 12.57 -4.33 -6.55
C GLU A 77 12.59 -4.36 -5.00
N LEU A 78 12.00 -3.34 -4.35
CA LEU A 78 11.90 -3.31 -2.90
C LEU A 78 11.09 -4.50 -2.35
N LYS A 79 9.97 -4.82 -3.00
CA LYS A 79 9.12 -5.95 -2.65
C LYS A 79 9.86 -7.28 -2.75
N GLU A 80 10.62 -7.49 -3.83
CA GLU A 80 11.45 -8.68 -4.01
C GLU A 80 12.50 -8.81 -2.90
N GLN A 81 13.19 -7.73 -2.54
CA GLN A 81 14.17 -7.75 -1.45
C GLN A 81 13.56 -8.11 -0.10
N ILE A 82 12.39 -7.55 0.20
CA ILE A 82 11.64 -7.88 1.42
C ILE A 82 11.25 -9.36 1.41
N GLU A 83 10.76 -9.88 0.29
CA GLU A 83 10.39 -11.28 0.16
C GLU A 83 11.59 -12.22 0.37
N ILE A 84 12.74 -11.91 -0.21
CA ILE A 84 13.99 -12.66 -0.02
C ILE A 84 14.40 -12.64 1.46
N LEU A 85 14.33 -11.50 2.16
CA LEU A 85 14.67 -11.42 3.58
C LEU A 85 13.74 -12.29 4.44
N MET A 86 12.44 -12.32 4.10
CA MET A 86 11.45 -13.18 4.75
C MET A 86 11.68 -14.68 4.50
N GLN A 87 12.21 -15.05 3.34
CA GLN A 87 12.52 -16.44 3.01
C GLN A 87 13.88 -16.88 3.59
N GLY A 88 14.90 -16.01 3.56
CA GLY A 88 16.23 -16.28 4.12
C GLY A 88 16.21 -16.45 5.64
N SER A 89 15.26 -15.83 6.33
CA SER A 89 15.03 -16.06 7.77
C SER A 89 14.40 -17.42 8.08
N LYS A 90 13.71 -18.06 7.13
CA LYS A 90 13.19 -19.42 7.28
C LYS A 90 14.23 -20.52 7.04
N SER A 91 15.30 -20.25 6.29
CA SER A 91 16.28 -21.28 5.90
C SER A 91 17.32 -21.62 6.97
N PHE A 92 17.41 -20.88 8.08
CA PHE A 92 18.38 -21.15 9.16
C PHE A 92 17.82 -21.97 10.33
N SER A 93 16.57 -22.45 10.27
CA SER A 93 16.01 -23.38 11.26
C SER A 93 15.79 -24.77 10.66
N THR A 94 16.87 -25.40 10.22
CA THR A 94 16.90 -26.86 10.01
C THR A 94 17.47 -27.50 11.27
N SER A 95 16.60 -27.79 12.24
CA SER A 95 16.90 -28.81 13.23
C SER A 95 17.02 -30.17 12.53
N VAL A 96 18.08 -30.88 12.90
CA VAL A 96 18.46 -32.22 12.42
C VAL A 96 17.28 -33.20 12.57
N PRO A 97 16.94 -34.03 11.56
CA PRO A 97 15.97 -35.11 11.74
C PRO A 97 16.71 -36.37 12.21
N THR A 98 16.69 -36.63 13.52
CA THR A 98 17.10 -37.91 14.09
C THR A 98 15.88 -38.82 14.22
N SER A 99 15.76 -39.76 13.27
CA SER A 99 15.26 -41.14 13.39
C SER A 99 14.06 -41.50 14.29
N PHE A 100 13.03 -42.07 13.61
CA PHE A 100 12.29 -43.32 13.93
C PHE A 100 11.37 -43.45 15.18
N LEU A 101 10.12 -43.90 14.88
CA LEU A 101 9.17 -44.72 15.69
C LEU A 101 8.57 -44.04 16.95
N GLU A 102 7.28 -44.13 17.34
CA GLU A 102 6.19 -45.10 17.12
C GLU A 102 4.86 -44.48 17.63
N GLN A 103 3.73 -45.10 17.29
CA GLN A 103 2.33 -44.64 17.46
C GLN A 103 1.82 -44.44 18.90
N SER A 104 0.85 -43.55 19.10
CA SER A 104 -0.45 -43.87 19.76
C SER A 104 -1.46 -42.71 19.71
N GLU A 105 -2.70 -43.05 19.33
CA GLU A 105 -3.90 -42.21 19.39
C GLU A 105 -4.31 -41.92 20.85
N THR A 106 -4.89 -40.74 21.14
CA THR A 106 -6.11 -40.55 21.98
C THR A 106 -6.55 -39.07 22.03
N LEU A 107 -7.65 -38.77 21.32
CA LEU A 107 -8.81 -37.92 21.69
C LEU A 107 -8.64 -36.62 22.53
N ARG A 108 -8.90 -35.45 21.91
CA ARG A 108 -10.07 -34.53 22.11
C ARG A 108 -9.73 -33.02 22.07
N VAL A 109 -10.74 -32.28 21.57
CA VAL A 109 -11.12 -30.87 21.82
C VAL A 109 -10.63 -29.80 20.80
N SER A 110 -11.65 -29.19 20.17
CA SER A 110 -11.74 -28.01 19.28
C SER A 110 -11.09 -26.72 19.83
N PRO A 111 -11.14 -25.55 19.14
CA PRO A 111 -11.39 -25.24 17.73
C PRO A 111 -10.17 -24.59 17.03
N SER A 112 -10.24 -24.52 15.71
CA SER A 112 -9.27 -23.86 14.82
C SER A 112 -8.98 -22.42 15.24
N ASN A 113 -7.81 -22.19 15.81
CA ASN A 113 -7.24 -20.86 15.98
C ASN A 113 -6.79 -20.37 14.60
N LYS A 114 -7.43 -19.29 14.14
CA LYS A 114 -6.98 -18.47 13.02
C LYS A 114 -5.49 -18.14 13.22
N PRO A 115 -4.63 -18.21 12.19
CA PRO A 115 -3.27 -17.73 12.34
C PRO A 115 -3.35 -16.23 12.60
N LYS A 116 -3.00 -15.82 13.82
CA LYS A 116 -2.64 -14.44 14.11
C LYS A 116 -1.46 -14.14 13.18
N MET A 117 -1.68 -13.35 12.14
CA MET A 117 -0.58 -12.67 11.45
C MET A 117 0.15 -11.89 12.53
N SER A 118 1.38 -12.28 12.80
CA SER A 118 2.22 -11.60 13.75
C SER A 118 2.50 -10.20 13.21
N ASP A 119 2.09 -9.18 13.96
CA ASP A 119 2.58 -7.80 13.88
C ASP A 119 4.05 -7.72 14.32
N ALA A 120 4.88 -8.62 13.78
CA ALA A 120 6.31 -8.61 14.00
C ALA A 120 6.89 -7.55 13.07
N LYS A 121 7.15 -6.37 13.62
CA LYS A 121 7.92 -5.31 12.99
C LYS A 121 9.19 -5.92 12.40
N MET A 122 9.24 -6.00 11.08
CA MET A 122 10.33 -6.65 10.36
C MET A 122 11.58 -5.78 10.53
N HIS A 123 12.62 -6.32 11.18
CA HIS A 123 13.90 -5.65 11.26
C HIS A 123 14.54 -5.69 9.86
N LEU A 124 14.36 -4.62 9.10
CA LEU A 124 15.02 -4.44 7.82
C LEU A 124 16.53 -4.32 8.07
N ASP A 125 17.34 -4.84 7.14
CA ASP A 125 18.75 -4.48 7.11
C ASP A 125 18.91 -3.03 6.63
N GLU A 126 20.03 -2.41 7.00
CA GLU A 126 20.33 -1.00 6.71
C GLU A 126 20.22 -0.67 5.21
N LYS A 127 20.63 -1.59 4.33
CA LYS A 127 20.59 -1.37 2.89
C LYS A 127 19.15 -1.37 2.37
N THR A 128 18.33 -2.33 2.78
CA THR A 128 16.91 -2.36 2.36
C THR A 128 16.12 -1.19 2.97
N GLU A 129 16.46 -0.74 4.19
CA GLU A 129 15.87 0.47 4.77
C GLU A 129 16.16 1.72 3.94
N GLU A 130 17.41 1.91 3.48
CA GLU A 130 17.78 3.05 2.63
C GLU A 130 17.10 3.00 1.25
N ILE A 131 16.94 1.81 0.66
CA ILE A 131 16.18 1.62 -0.57
C ILE A 131 14.71 1.96 -0.35
N ALA A 132 14.12 1.51 0.77
CA ALA A 132 12.75 1.85 1.14
C ALA A 132 12.58 3.36 1.28
N LYS A 133 13.44 4.05 2.03
CA LYS A 133 13.41 5.52 2.17
C LYS A 133 13.46 6.23 0.83
N ARG A 134 14.31 5.78 -0.10
CA ARG A 134 14.40 6.36 -1.44
C ARG A 134 13.12 6.16 -2.25
N CYS A 135 12.50 4.97 -2.18
CA CYS A 135 11.24 4.69 -2.86
C CYS A 135 10.11 5.56 -2.29
N LEU A 136 10.00 5.62 -0.96
CA LEU A 136 8.96 6.38 -0.27
C LEU A 136 9.14 7.89 -0.45
N PHE A 137 10.37 8.38 -0.59
CA PHE A 137 10.64 9.76 -0.96
C PHE A 137 10.07 10.09 -2.35
N GLU A 138 10.22 9.18 -3.31
CA GLU A 138 9.65 9.38 -4.64
C GLU A 138 8.12 9.35 -4.62
N VAL A 139 7.50 8.47 -3.83
CA VAL A 139 6.04 8.49 -3.58
C VAL A 139 5.61 9.85 -3.03
N LYS A 140 6.28 10.33 -1.98
CA LYS A 140 6.04 11.65 -1.39
C LYS A 140 6.16 12.76 -2.44
N ALA A 141 7.21 12.74 -3.25
CA ALA A 141 7.43 13.73 -4.30
C ALA A 141 6.37 13.71 -5.41
N LEU A 142 5.74 12.57 -5.68
CA LEU A 142 4.65 12.48 -6.67
C LEU A 142 3.30 12.89 -6.11
N LEU A 143 3.04 12.63 -4.83
CA LEU A 143 1.74 12.89 -4.21
C LEU A 143 1.65 14.27 -3.55
N SER A 144 2.77 14.86 -3.13
CA SER A 144 2.76 16.18 -2.49
C SER A 144 2.29 17.28 -3.43
N VAL A 145 1.18 17.93 -3.04
CA VAL A 145 0.54 19.03 -3.78
C VAL A 145 1.25 20.35 -3.45
N GLY A 146 2.51 20.52 -3.88
CA GLY A 146 3.28 21.73 -3.59
C GLY A 146 4.37 22.02 -4.62
N PRO A 147 4.76 23.30 -4.82
CA PRO A 147 5.81 23.67 -5.78
C PRO A 147 7.22 23.34 -5.27
N ALA A 148 7.37 23.06 -3.98
CA ALA A 148 8.65 22.75 -3.37
C ALA A 148 8.90 21.24 -3.36
N LEU A 149 10.14 20.84 -3.67
CA LEU A 149 10.58 19.46 -3.50
C LEU A 149 10.41 19.09 -2.01
N PRO A 150 9.78 17.94 -1.70
CA PRO A 150 9.62 17.53 -0.31
C PRO A 150 10.98 17.33 0.36
N SER A 151 11.01 17.52 1.68
CA SER A 151 12.17 17.14 2.48
C SER A 151 12.43 15.63 2.38
N PRO A 152 13.72 15.21 2.38
CA PRO A 152 14.09 13.81 2.49
C PRO A 152 13.41 13.13 3.68
N LEU A 153 13.12 11.84 3.54
CA LEU A 153 12.58 11.06 4.65
C LEU A 153 13.69 10.76 5.66
N THR A 154 13.47 11.16 6.91
CA THR A 154 14.34 10.81 8.04
C THR A 154 14.07 9.40 8.55
N GLU A 155 12.81 8.96 8.46
CA GLU A 155 12.33 7.66 8.91
C GLU A 155 11.25 7.13 7.96
N ILE A 156 10.96 5.82 8.07
CA ILE A 156 9.89 5.20 7.30
C ILE A 156 8.54 5.48 8.01
N PRO A 157 7.57 6.12 7.35
CA PRO A 157 6.37 6.68 7.98
C PRO A 157 5.29 5.66 8.37
N PHE A 158 5.46 4.38 8.04
CA PHE A 158 4.52 3.31 8.35
C PHE A 158 5.27 1.99 8.56
N ASP A 159 4.58 0.96 9.06
CA ASP A 159 5.19 -0.35 9.25
C ASP A 159 5.42 -1.05 7.91
N VAL A 160 6.69 -1.27 7.55
CA VAL A 160 7.05 -1.99 6.33
C VAL A 160 6.74 -3.47 6.50
N THR A 161 5.76 -3.94 5.74
CA THR A 161 5.37 -5.33 5.60
C THR A 161 5.24 -5.63 4.10
N LEU A 162 5.31 -6.90 3.72
CA LEU A 162 5.07 -7.29 2.33
C LEU A 162 3.70 -6.79 1.83
N GLN A 163 2.70 -6.77 2.70
CA GLN A 163 1.36 -6.28 2.38
C GLN A 163 1.32 -4.76 2.17
N SER A 164 1.97 -3.97 3.03
CA SER A 164 1.97 -2.51 2.89
C SER A 164 2.72 -2.07 1.63
N ILE A 165 3.82 -2.74 1.27
CA ILE A 165 4.54 -2.48 0.01
C ILE A 165 3.74 -2.94 -1.21
N THR A 166 3.05 -4.09 -1.14
CA THR A 166 2.18 -4.54 -2.23
C THR A 166 1.01 -3.58 -2.45
N ASN A 167 0.33 -3.15 -1.38
CA ASN A 167 -0.74 -2.16 -1.49
C ASN A 167 -0.24 -0.84 -2.09
N LEU A 168 0.98 -0.42 -1.74
CA LEU A 168 1.60 0.78 -2.27
C LEU A 168 1.98 0.64 -3.76
N GLU A 169 2.45 -0.54 -4.17
CA GLU A 169 2.71 -0.87 -5.58
C GLU A 169 1.41 -0.86 -6.40
N ASP A 170 0.36 -1.52 -5.89
CA ASP A 170 -0.96 -1.62 -6.52
C ASP A 170 -1.62 -0.23 -6.67
N MET A 171 -1.34 0.69 -5.75
CA MET A 171 -1.79 2.09 -5.86
C MET A 171 -1.34 2.78 -7.15
N PHE A 172 -0.17 2.41 -7.68
CA PHE A 172 0.36 2.93 -8.93
C PHE A 172 0.03 2.06 -10.14
N ASP A 173 -0.80 1.02 -9.99
CA ASP A 173 -1.34 0.27 -11.12
C ASP A 173 -2.41 1.08 -11.87
N LEU A 174 -2.00 1.61 -13.01
CA LEU A 174 -2.83 2.42 -13.89
C LEU A 174 -4.08 1.70 -14.43
N ALA A 175 -4.08 0.35 -14.44
CA ALA A 175 -5.18 -0.43 -14.99
C ALA A 175 -6.32 -0.64 -13.99
N ASN A 176 -5.97 -0.94 -12.73
CA ASN A 176 -6.93 -1.41 -11.74
C ASN A 176 -7.22 -0.38 -10.63
N GLY A 177 -6.30 0.56 -10.40
CA GLY A 177 -6.35 1.39 -9.20
C GLY A 177 -6.19 0.56 -7.92
N CYS A 178 -6.53 1.14 -6.77
CA CYS A 178 -6.48 0.42 -5.50
C CYS A 178 -7.50 0.92 -4.47
N ILE A 179 -7.74 0.09 -3.46
CA ILE A 179 -8.43 0.49 -2.23
C ILE A 179 -7.48 0.20 -1.06
N ILE A 180 -7.16 1.21 -0.27
CA ILE A 180 -6.35 1.07 0.95
C ILE A 180 -7.26 1.35 2.13
N THR A 181 -7.41 0.38 3.02
CA THR A 181 -8.19 0.48 4.25
C THR A 181 -7.36 1.05 5.40
N GLU A 182 -8.03 1.37 6.51
CA GLU A 182 -7.45 1.94 7.72
C GLU A 182 -6.15 1.26 8.18
N GLY A 183 -5.16 2.08 8.55
CA GLY A 183 -3.82 1.65 8.96
C GLY A 183 -2.77 2.74 8.75
N SER A 184 -1.52 2.47 9.16
CA SER A 184 -0.43 3.45 9.08
C SER A 184 -0.09 3.89 7.65
N LEU A 185 -0.23 3.00 6.67
CA LEU A 185 -0.11 3.35 5.24
C LEU A 185 -1.21 4.32 4.80
N PHE A 186 -2.45 4.07 5.20
CA PHE A 186 -3.60 4.93 4.88
C PHE A 186 -3.41 6.34 5.44
N ASP A 187 -3.04 6.44 6.73
CA ASP A 187 -2.81 7.73 7.40
C ASP A 187 -1.69 8.52 6.72
N TRP A 188 -0.61 7.82 6.32
CA TRP A 188 0.48 8.44 5.59
C TRP A 188 0.05 8.94 4.21
N ILE A 189 -0.64 8.14 3.40
CA ILE A 189 -1.10 8.57 2.07
C ILE A 189 -2.01 9.80 2.16
N ILE A 190 -2.95 9.83 3.10
CA ILE A 190 -3.80 11.01 3.32
C ILE A 190 -2.98 12.23 3.68
N SER A 191 -1.95 12.08 4.54
CA SER A 191 -1.08 13.20 4.92
C SER A 191 -0.30 13.82 3.74
N LEU A 192 -0.15 13.09 2.63
CA LEU A 192 0.51 13.59 1.42
C LEU A 192 -0.43 14.31 0.46
N LEU A 193 -1.71 13.93 0.46
CA LEU A 193 -2.73 14.42 -0.46
C LEU A 193 -3.48 15.65 0.08
N HIS A 194 -3.30 15.97 1.37
CA HIS A 194 -3.92 17.09 2.07
C HIS A 194 -2.98 18.30 2.18
#